data_AF-Q8GJL3-F1
#
_entry.id   AF-Q8GJL3-F1
#
_cell.length_a   1.000
_cell.length_b   1.000
_cell.length_c   1.000
_cell.angle_alpha   90.00
_cell.angle_beta   90.00
_cell.angle_gamma   90.00
#
_symmetry.space_group_name_H-M   'P 1'
#
loop_
_entity.id
_entity.type
_entity.pdbx_description
1 polymer ?
#
loop_
_entity_poly.entity_id
_entity_poly.type
_entity_poly.pdbx_seq_one_letter_code
_entity_poly.pdbx_strand_id
1 'polypeptide(L)'
;MAASDRKTRIAKLLLVYISGFAFIGTSAVGIFSALQSSWQASQESETAGLVSADLLKQIQGYRNVVAREPNNRFALEQLVQLELQLGRKNTAQQYLDQLLKLDPQNPSYQTLQQQLAQK
;
A
#
# COMPACT_ATOMS: atom_id res chain seq x y z
N MET A 1 -57.44 25.64 -35.60
CA MET A 1 -57.15 24.96 -34.32
C MET A 1 -55.87 24.14 -34.45
N ALA A 2 -55.12 23.93 -33.35
CA ALA A 2 -53.97 23.00 -33.18
C ALA A 2 -52.52 23.56 -33.22
N ALA A 3 -52.26 24.68 -32.53
CA ALA A 3 -50.88 25.09 -32.18
C ALA A 3 -50.57 25.02 -30.67
N SER A 4 -51.58 24.88 -29.80
CA SER A 4 -51.40 24.88 -28.33
C SER A 4 -51.07 23.50 -27.73
N ASP A 5 -51.31 22.41 -28.46
CA ASP A 5 -51.20 21.04 -27.91
C ASP A 5 -49.77 20.53 -27.76
N ARG A 6 -48.78 21.09 -28.46
CA ARG A 6 -47.37 20.66 -28.32
C ARG A 6 -46.76 21.20 -27.02
N LYS A 7 -47.14 22.40 -26.60
CA LYS A 7 -46.58 23.06 -25.43
C LYS A 7 -46.96 22.36 -24.12
N THR A 8 -48.17 21.79 -24.05
CA THR A 8 -48.66 21.04 -22.87
C THR A 8 -48.12 19.61 -22.81
N ARG A 9 -47.74 19.00 -23.94
CA ARG A 9 -47.09 17.67 -23.97
C ARG A 9 -45.64 17.72 -23.49
N ILE A 10 -44.89 18.75 -23.88
CA ILE A 10 -43.50 18.93 -23.44
C ILE A 10 -43.45 19.31 -21.95
N ALA A 11 -44.40 20.14 -21.49
CA ALA A 11 -44.55 20.45 -20.06
C ALA A 11 -44.94 19.21 -19.21
N LYS A 12 -45.82 18.33 -19.73
CA LYS A 12 -46.13 17.04 -19.08
C LYS A 12 -44.94 16.07 -19.08
N LEU A 13 -44.11 16.06 -20.12
CA LEU A 13 -42.87 15.25 -20.20
C LEU A 13 -41.80 15.73 -19.21
N LEU A 14 -41.66 17.05 -19.00
CA LEU A 14 -40.74 17.61 -18.00
C LEU A 14 -41.20 17.34 -16.56
N LEU A 15 -42.50 17.28 -16.31
CA LEU A 15 -43.07 17.03 -14.97
C LEU A 15 -42.77 15.60 -14.48
N VAL A 16 -42.74 14.60 -15.37
CA VAL A 16 -42.44 13.21 -15.00
C VAL A 16 -40.96 13.00 -14.66
N TYR A 17 -40.04 13.69 -15.35
CA TYR A 17 -38.59 13.55 -15.13
C TYR A 17 -38.09 14.10 -13.79
N ILE A 18 -38.76 15.12 -13.24
CA ILE A 18 -38.36 15.73 -11.95
C ILE A 18 -38.80 14.86 -10.76
N SER A 19 -39.81 14.00 -10.93
CA SER A 19 -40.31 13.13 -9.86
C SER A 19 -39.46 11.87 -9.60
N GLY A 20 -38.50 11.54 -10.46
CA GLY A 20 -37.59 10.41 -10.27
C GLY A 20 -36.39 10.70 -9.35
N PHE A 21 -36.13 11.97 -9.03
CA PHE A 21 -34.95 12.37 -8.24
C PHE A 21 -35.23 12.61 -6.75
N ALA A 22 -36.49 12.53 -6.30
CA ALA A 22 -36.88 12.90 -4.94
C ALA A 22 -37.23 11.71 -4.03
N PHE A 23 -36.77 10.50 -4.34
CA PHE A 23 -36.88 9.32 -3.46
C PHE A 23 -35.63 8.44 -3.50
N ILE A 24 -34.43 9.02 -3.61
CA ILE A 24 -33.14 8.30 -3.50
C ILE A 24 -32.23 8.93 -2.44
N GLY A 25 -32.74 9.91 -1.67
CA GLY A 25 -31.94 10.58 -0.64
C GLY A 25 -31.65 9.71 0.60
N THR A 26 -32.61 8.87 1.01
CA THR A 26 -32.55 8.25 2.34
C THR A 26 -31.85 6.88 2.37
N SER A 27 -31.82 6.14 1.26
CA SER A 27 -31.08 4.86 1.15
C SER A 27 -29.61 5.05 0.76
N ALA A 28 -29.23 6.24 0.27
CA ALA A 28 -27.86 6.53 -0.16
C ALA A 28 -26.86 6.48 1.00
N VAL A 29 -27.25 6.81 2.24
CA VAL A 29 -26.31 6.86 3.38
C VAL A 29 -25.71 5.49 3.71
N GLY A 30 -26.51 4.41 3.64
CA GLY A 30 -26.04 3.05 3.92
C GLY A 30 -25.24 2.41 2.78
N ILE A 31 -25.61 2.71 1.53
CA ILE A 31 -24.86 2.23 0.35
C ILE A 31 -23.58 3.05 0.16
N PHE A 32 -23.59 4.35 0.42
CA PHE A 32 -22.42 5.23 0.37
C PHE A 32 -21.40 4.86 1.44
N SER A 33 -21.81 4.48 2.66
CA SER A 33 -20.90 4.01 3.70
C SER A 33 -20.30 2.63 3.41
N ALA A 34 -21.09 1.70 2.86
CA ALA A 34 -20.62 0.38 2.43
C ALA A 34 -19.72 0.45 1.18
N LEU A 35 -20.02 1.36 0.25
CA LEU A 35 -19.18 1.63 -0.91
C LEU A 35 -17.87 2.32 -0.48
N GLN A 36 -17.94 3.29 0.43
CA GLN A 36 -16.76 3.97 0.98
C GLN A 36 -15.82 3.00 1.68
N SER A 37 -16.33 2.05 2.47
CA SER A 37 -15.49 1.04 3.11
C SER A 37 -14.86 0.06 2.12
N SER A 38 -15.59 -0.36 1.08
CA SER A 38 -15.03 -1.18 0.00
C SER A 38 -14.00 -0.44 -0.86
N TRP A 39 -14.15 0.88 -1.02
CA TRP A 39 -13.22 1.73 -1.77
C TRP A 39 -11.96 2.04 -0.94
N GLN A 40 -12.08 2.24 0.37
CA GLN A 40 -10.93 2.37 1.29
C GLN A 40 -10.11 1.09 1.38
N ALA A 41 -10.74 -0.09 1.45
CA ALA A 41 -10.01 -1.37 1.43
C ALA A 41 -9.22 -1.59 0.12
N SER A 42 -9.70 -1.04 -0.99
CA SER A 42 -9.00 -1.07 -2.29
C SER A 42 -7.79 -0.14 -2.32
N GLN A 43 -7.89 1.08 -1.76
CA GLN A 43 -6.78 2.02 -1.67
C GLN A 43 -5.67 1.57 -0.69
N GLU A 44 -6.03 0.93 0.41
CA GLU A 44 -5.07 0.44 1.41
C GLU A 44 -4.22 -0.72 0.84
N SER A 45 -4.79 -1.53 -0.05
CA SER A 45 -4.08 -2.61 -0.74
C SER A 45 -3.13 -2.09 -1.84
N GLU A 46 -3.52 -1.05 -2.59
CA GLU A 46 -2.65 -0.43 -3.60
C GLU A 46 -1.47 0.31 -2.97
N THR A 47 -1.70 1.06 -1.91
CA THR A 47 -0.63 1.79 -1.19
C THR A 47 0.35 0.85 -0.51
N ALA A 48 -0.11 -0.23 0.13
CA ALA A 48 0.76 -1.27 0.67
C ALA A 48 1.58 -1.96 -0.44
N GLY A 49 0.97 -2.23 -1.60
CA GLY A 49 1.65 -2.75 -2.78
C GLY A 49 2.78 -1.84 -3.26
N LEU A 50 2.53 -0.54 -3.38
CA LEU A 50 3.53 0.45 -3.80
C LEU A 50 4.70 0.55 -2.81
N VAL A 51 4.42 0.59 -1.50
CA VAL A 51 5.47 0.62 -0.46
C VAL A 51 6.35 -0.62 -0.53
N SER A 52 5.76 -1.80 -0.76
CA SER A 52 6.53 -3.03 -0.94
C SER A 52 7.38 -3.02 -2.22
N ALA A 53 6.88 -2.42 -3.31
CA ALA A 53 7.63 -2.27 -4.55
C ALA A 53 8.84 -1.34 -4.41
N ASP A 54 8.67 -0.21 -3.70
CA ASP A 54 9.76 0.71 -3.38
C ASP A 54 10.83 0.05 -2.51
N LEU A 55 10.40 -0.75 -1.52
CA LEU A 55 11.30 -1.50 -0.66
C LEU A 55 12.13 -2.54 -1.43
N LEU A 56 11.51 -3.26 -2.39
CA LEU A 56 12.23 -4.18 -3.27
C LEU A 56 13.26 -3.46 -4.15
N LYS A 57 12.92 -2.26 -4.64
CA LYS A 57 13.85 -1.44 -5.43
C LYS A 57 15.05 -1.00 -4.60
N GLN A 58 14.85 -0.61 -3.34
CA GLN A 58 15.92 -0.25 -2.42
C GLN A 58 16.84 -1.45 -2.14
N ILE A 59 16.26 -2.62 -1.86
CA ILE A 59 17.02 -3.87 -1.67
C ILE A 59 17.90 -4.16 -2.88
N GLN A 60 17.36 -4.03 -4.09
CA GLN A 60 18.14 -4.25 -5.30
C GLN A 60 19.31 -3.26 -5.44
N GLY A 61 19.08 -1.99 -5.08
CA GLY A 61 20.12 -0.97 -5.04
C GLY A 61 21.28 -1.35 -4.11
N TYR A 62 20.97 -1.74 -2.87
CA TYR A 62 22.00 -2.17 -1.91
C TYR A 62 22.65 -3.50 -2.27
N ARG A 63 21.93 -4.45 -2.87
CA ARG A 63 22.53 -5.69 -3.40
C ARG A 63 23.59 -5.39 -4.45
N ASN A 64 23.34 -4.42 -5.33
CA ASN A 64 24.34 -3.98 -6.32
C ASN A 64 25.57 -3.36 -5.66
N VAL A 65 25.39 -2.63 -4.54
CA VAL A 65 26.51 -2.08 -3.76
C VAL A 65 27.32 -3.22 -3.13
N VAL A 66 26.67 -4.16 -2.44
CA VAL A 66 27.35 -5.32 -1.81
C VAL A 66 28.04 -6.20 -2.85
N ALA A 67 27.49 -6.34 -4.06
CA ALA A 67 28.14 -7.06 -5.13
C ALA A 67 29.49 -6.45 -5.55
N ARG A 68 29.64 -5.13 -5.41
CA ARG A 68 30.90 -4.41 -5.70
C ARG A 68 31.79 -4.29 -4.46
N GLU A 69 31.17 -4.13 -3.30
CA GLU A 69 31.81 -3.91 -2.01
C GLU A 69 31.23 -4.90 -0.98
N PRO A 70 31.70 -6.16 -0.99
CA PRO A 70 31.11 -7.23 -0.16
C PRO A 70 31.24 -6.97 1.34
N ASN A 71 32.16 -6.11 1.76
CA ASN A 71 32.40 -5.77 3.15
C ASN A 71 31.83 -4.39 3.53
N ASN A 72 31.02 -3.77 2.68
CA ASN A 72 30.39 -2.49 2.97
C ASN A 72 29.34 -2.67 4.08
N ARG A 73 29.75 -2.33 5.31
CA ARG A 73 28.92 -2.48 6.52
C ARG A 73 27.59 -1.74 6.39
N PHE A 74 27.60 -0.53 5.85
CA PHE A 74 26.39 0.28 5.68
C PHE A 74 25.39 -0.41 4.74
N ALA A 75 25.84 -0.90 3.59
CA ALA A 75 24.95 -1.58 2.64
C ALA A 75 24.38 -2.89 3.22
N LEU A 76 25.19 -3.65 3.96
CA LEU A 76 24.73 -4.86 4.65
C LEU A 76 23.72 -4.54 5.76
N GLU A 77 23.94 -3.50 6.56
CA GLU A 77 23.00 -3.05 7.59
C GLU A 77 21.66 -2.65 6.99
N GLN A 78 21.68 -1.89 5.89
CA GLN A 78 20.47 -1.51 5.17
C GLN A 78 19.73 -2.75 4.65
N LEU A 79 20.44 -3.72 4.07
CA LEU A 79 19.81 -4.97 3.63
C LEU A 79 19.14 -5.75 4.78
N VAL A 80 19.77 -5.83 5.96
CA VAL A 80 19.16 -6.46 7.14
C VAL A 80 17.83 -5.77 7.49
N GLN A 81 17.83 -4.44 7.56
CA GLN A 81 16.64 -3.66 7.94
C GLN A 81 15.50 -3.80 6.92
N LEU A 82 15.82 -3.70 5.63
CA LEU A 82 14.82 -3.76 4.56
C LEU A 82 14.22 -5.18 4.42
N GLU A 83 15.05 -6.22 4.52
CA GLU A 83 14.56 -7.61 4.50
C GLU A 83 13.71 -7.93 5.74
N LEU A 84 14.04 -7.35 6.90
CA LEU A 84 13.19 -7.43 8.10
C LEU A 84 11.83 -6.75 7.92
N GLN A 85 11.78 -5.59 7.26
CA GLN A 85 10.54 -4.89 6.94
C GLN A 85 9.65 -5.70 5.98
N LEU A 86 10.25 -6.47 5.06
CA LEU A 86 9.54 -7.44 4.22
C LEU A 86 9.17 -8.74 4.93
N GLY A 87 9.54 -8.90 6.20
CA GLY A 87 9.33 -10.15 6.96
C GLY A 87 10.24 -11.31 6.53
N ARG A 88 11.25 -11.06 5.69
CA ARG A 88 12.20 -12.06 5.17
C ARG A 88 13.35 -12.28 6.14
N LYS A 89 13.02 -12.78 7.34
CA LYS A 89 13.98 -12.99 8.43
C LYS A 89 15.20 -13.85 8.04
N ASN A 90 14.99 -14.93 7.27
CA ASN A 90 16.08 -15.81 6.84
C ASN A 90 17.11 -15.06 5.99
N THR A 91 16.65 -14.21 5.08
CA THR A 91 17.52 -13.39 4.23
C THR A 91 18.21 -12.29 5.04
N ALA A 92 17.49 -11.65 5.97
CA ALA A 92 18.08 -10.70 6.89
C ALA A 92 19.18 -11.34 7.76
N GLN A 93 18.97 -12.56 8.24
CA GLN A 93 19.95 -13.31 9.03
C GLN A 93 21.23 -13.57 8.24
N GLN A 94 21.14 -13.91 6.95
CA GLN A 94 22.33 -14.11 6.10
C GLN A 94 23.21 -12.85 6.00
N TYR A 95 22.60 -11.67 5.88
CA TYR A 95 23.34 -10.41 5.86
C TYR A 95 23.89 -10.03 7.23
N LEU A 96 23.14 -10.31 8.30
CA LEU A 96 23.61 -10.10 9.66
C LEU A 96 24.80 -11.01 10.00
N ASP A 97 24.80 -12.25 9.55
CA ASP A 97 25.93 -13.17 9.74
C ASP A 97 27.21 -12.65 9.07
N GLN A 98 27.08 -11.95 7.95
CA GLN A 98 28.23 -11.27 7.31
C GLN A 98 28.71 -10.10 8.17
N LEU A 99 27.79 -9.27 8.69
CA LEU A 99 28.13 -8.17 9.60
C LEU A 99 28.83 -8.66 10.87
N LEU A 100 28.36 -9.74 11.48
CA LEU A 100 28.96 -10.36 12.66
C LEU A 100 30.34 -10.96 12.37
N LYS A 101 30.61 -11.43 11.15
CA LYS A 101 31.96 -11.85 10.74
C LYS A 101 32.91 -10.66 10.61
N LEU A 102 32.41 -9.52 10.12
CA LEU A 102 33.21 -8.30 9.94
C LEU A 102 33.48 -7.57 11.26
N ASP A 103 32.52 -7.62 12.20
CA ASP A 103 32.62 -6.97 13.50
C ASP A 103 31.86 -7.77 14.59
N PRO A 104 32.48 -8.83 15.14
CA PRO A 104 31.82 -9.71 16.10
C PRO A 104 31.47 -9.05 17.44
N GLN A 105 32.18 -7.98 17.78
CA GLN A 105 32.01 -7.28 19.07
C GLN A 105 31.01 -6.13 18.99
N ASN A 106 30.43 -5.88 17.82
CA ASN A 106 29.46 -4.81 17.66
C ASN A 106 28.15 -5.14 18.42
N PRO A 107 27.80 -4.36 19.45
CA PRO A 107 26.64 -4.64 20.30
C PRO A 107 25.31 -4.51 19.52
N SER A 108 25.26 -3.66 18.50
CA SER A 108 24.06 -3.50 17.65
C SER A 108 23.77 -4.78 16.87
N TYR A 109 24.80 -5.45 16.34
CA TYR A 109 24.61 -6.70 15.58
C TYR A 109 24.20 -7.85 16.49
N GLN A 110 24.74 -7.93 17.71
CA GLN A 110 24.33 -8.91 18.71
C GLN A 110 22.86 -8.71 19.12
N THR A 111 22.44 -7.46 19.27
CA THR A 111 21.03 -7.14 19.58
C THR A 111 20.11 -7.56 18.44
N LEU A 112 20.48 -7.25 17.18
CA LEU A 112 19.73 -7.69 16.00
C LEU A 112 19.65 -9.22 15.89
N GLN A 113 20.72 -9.93 16.27
CA GLN A 113 20.76 -11.39 16.26
C GLN A 113 19.77 -11.97 17.28
N GLN A 114 19.74 -11.41 18.48
CA GLN A 114 18.77 -11.79 19.52
C GLN A 114 17.33 -11.51 19.07
N GLN A 115 17.09 -10.36 18.43
CA GLN A 115 15.77 -10.00 17.91
C GLN A 115 15.28 -10.99 16.84
N LEU A 116 16.18 -11.42 15.94
CA LEU A 116 15.87 -12.42 14.91
C LEU A 116 15.58 -13.81 15.51
N ALA A 117 16.22 -14.15 16.64
CA ALA A 117 16.04 -15.44 17.29
C ALA A 117 14.75 -15.55 18.13
N GLN A 118 14.17 -14.42 18.59
CA GLN A 118 13.04 -14.40 19.52
C GLN A 118 11.64 -14.49 18.88
N LYS A 119 11.51 -14.46 17.54
CA LYS A 119 10.22 -14.44 16.83
C LYS A 119 10.14 -15.49 15.75
#